data_AF-K2BF49-F1
#
_entry.id   AF-K2BF49-F1
#
_cell.length_a   1.000
_cell.length_b   1.000
_cell.length_c   1.000
_cell.angle_alpha   90.00
_cell.angle_beta   90.00
_cell.angle_gamma   90.00
#
_symmetry.space_group_name_H-M   'P 1'
#
loop_
_entity.id
_entity.type
_entity.pdbx_description
1 polymer ?
#
loop_
_entity_poly.entity_id
_entity_poly.type
_entity_poly.pdbx_seq_one_letter_code
_entity_poly.pdbx_strand_id
1 'polypeptide(L)'
;MDQARVGRWAVAAMFATNGFIMGAWAPQIPLLLPRHQISETTLGLLILVLGIGAVGAMLFAGRLIAAYGSRTVLRTFALATVPTLPLVVLSPSLWLVAPAMALMG
;
A
#
# COMPACT_ATOMS: atom_id res chain seq x y z
N MET A 1 -8.79 -25.63 18.82
CA MET A 1 -8.04 -25.35 17.58
C MET A 1 -6.65 -24.90 17.98
N ASP A 2 -5.59 -25.55 17.48
CA ASP A 2 -4.21 -25.19 17.82
C ASP A 2 -3.92 -23.73 17.46
N GLN A 3 -3.45 -22.92 18.42
CA GLN A 3 -3.16 -21.49 18.19
C GLN A 3 -2.15 -21.30 17.04
N ALA A 4 -1.23 -22.25 16.89
CA ALA A 4 -0.27 -22.30 15.79
C ALA A 4 -0.94 -22.41 14.41
N ARG A 5 -2.02 -23.20 14.27
CA ARG A 5 -2.77 -23.33 13.00
C ARG A 5 -3.47 -22.03 12.64
N VAL A 6 -4.13 -21.39 13.60
CA VAL A 6 -4.83 -20.10 13.37
C VAL A 6 -3.83 -18.99 13.03
N GLY A 7 -2.67 -18.95 13.72
CA GLY A 7 -1.60 -18.00 13.43
C GLY A 7 -1.06 -18.12 12.01
N ARG A 8 -0.82 -19.35 11.52
CA ARG A 8 -0.36 -19.58 10.13
C ARG A 8 -1.34 -19.04 9.09
N TRP A 9 -2.64 -19.31 9.26
CA TRP A 9 -3.65 -18.79 8.34
C TRP A 9 -3.77 -17.26 8.38
N ALA A 10 -3.63 -16.66 9.57
CA ALA A 10 -3.64 -15.21 9.69
C ALA A 10 -2.47 -14.59 8.90
N VAL A 11 -1.24 -15.08 9.11
CA VAL A 11 -0.06 -14.58 8.39
C VAL A 11 -0.18 -14.82 6.89
N ALA A 12 -0.65 -16.01 6.46
CA ALA A 12 -0.89 -16.30 5.05
C ALA A 12 -1.89 -15.31 4.41
N ALA A 13 -2.99 -14.99 5.10
CA ALA A 13 -3.96 -14.01 4.64
C ALA A 13 -3.35 -12.61 4.52
N MET A 14 -2.45 -12.23 5.43
CA MET A 14 -1.76 -10.94 5.36
C MET A 14 -0.82 -10.84 4.16
N PHE A 15 0.00 -11.87 3.93
CA PHE A 15 0.85 -11.93 2.73
C PHE A 15 0.03 -11.98 1.44
N ALA A 16 -1.08 -12.73 1.42
CA ALA A 16 -1.97 -12.79 0.27
C ALA A 16 -2.61 -11.43 -0.02
N THR A 17 -3.07 -10.71 1.01
CA THR A 17 -3.67 -9.38 0.86
C THR A 17 -2.66 -8.37 0.34
N ASN A 18 -1.46 -8.33 0.92
CA ASN A 18 -0.38 -7.46 0.48
C ASN A 18 0.06 -7.78 -0.96
N GLY A 19 0.23 -9.06 -1.27
CA GLY A 19 0.58 -9.53 -2.62
C GLY A 19 -0.50 -9.22 -3.65
N PHE A 20 -1.78 -9.32 -3.26
CA PHE A 20 -2.90 -8.97 -4.13
C PHE A 20 -2.92 -7.48 -4.46
N ILE A 21 -2.76 -6.60 -3.47
CA ILE A 21 -2.74 -5.15 -3.68
C ILE A 21 -1.58 -4.76 -4.61
N MET A 22 -0.36 -5.24 -4.33
CA MET A 22 0.82 -4.92 -5.13
C MET A 22 0.76 -5.54 -6.52
N GLY A 23 0.25 -6.78 -6.64
CA GLY A 23 0.04 -7.45 -7.92
C GLY A 23 -1.01 -6.75 -8.78
N ALA A 24 -2.06 -6.20 -8.16
CA ALA A 24 -3.11 -5.45 -8.84
C ALA A 24 -2.67 -4.04 -9.27
N TRP A 25 -1.59 -3.49 -8.70
CA TRP A 25 -1.07 -2.17 -9.07
C TRP A 25 -0.39 -2.16 -10.44
N ALA A 26 0.45 -3.16 -10.77
CA ALA A 26 1.26 -3.11 -12.00
C ALA A 26 0.43 -3.02 -13.31
N PRO A 27 -0.70 -3.73 -13.46
CA PRO A 27 -1.58 -3.57 -14.61
C PRO A 27 -2.23 -2.19 -14.74
N GLN A 28 -2.23 -1.36 -13.69
CA GLN A 28 -2.81 -0.01 -13.72
C GLN A 28 -1.90 1.01 -14.38
N ILE A 29 -0.58 0.75 -14.45
CA ILE A 29 0.40 1.65 -15.07
C ILE A 29 -0.02 2.08 -16.49
N PRO A 30 -0.27 1.16 -17.45
CA PRO A 30 -0.67 1.55 -18.81
C PRO A 30 -2.03 2.26 -18.88
N LEU A 31 -2.86 2.16 -17.84
CA LEU A 31 -4.14 2.87 -17.75
C LEU A 31 -3.98 4.29 -17.19
N LEU A 32 -3.04 4.50 -16.25
CA LEU A 32 -2.79 5.79 -15.60
C LEU A 32 -2.17 6.82 -16.56
N LEU A 33 -1.25 6.39 -17.43
CA LEU A 33 -0.57 7.26 -18.40
C LEU A 33 -1.55 8.06 -19.27
N PRO A 34 -2.44 7.41 -20.05
CA PRO A 34 -3.38 8.12 -20.90
C PRO A 34 -4.48 8.85 -20.11
N ARG A 35 -4.89 8.33 -18.94
CA ARG A 35 -5.92 8.96 -18.10
C ARG A 35 -5.49 10.32 -17.55
N HIS A 36 -4.23 10.44 -17.14
CA HIS A 36 -3.70 11.69 -16.58
C HIS A 36 -2.78 12.45 -17.54
N GLN A 37 -2.62 11.96 -18.78
CA GLN A 37 -1.76 12.54 -19.81
C GLN A 37 -0.32 12.77 -19.30
N ILE A 38 0.21 11.80 -18.55
CA ILE A 38 1.53 11.89 -17.91
C ILE A 38 2.61 11.16 -18.70
N SER A 39 3.85 11.63 -18.61
CA SER A 39 5.01 10.96 -19.20
C SER A 39 5.53 9.83 -18.30
N GLU A 40 6.39 8.96 -18.85
CA GLU A 40 7.09 7.91 -18.09
C GLU A 40 7.96 8.50 -16.97
N THR A 41 8.53 9.69 -17.16
CA THR A 41 9.28 10.40 -16.12
C THR A 41 8.39 10.75 -14.93
N THR A 42 7.19 11.26 -15.18
CA THR A 42 6.22 11.57 -14.13
C THR A 42 5.77 10.31 -13.40
N LEU A 43 5.56 9.19 -14.11
CA LEU A 43 5.31 7.90 -13.47
C LEU A 43 6.48 7.47 -12.57
N GLY A 44 7.72 7.64 -13.02
CA GLY A 44 8.91 7.36 -12.22
C GLY A 44 8.94 8.16 -10.91
N LEU A 45 8.56 9.45 -10.96
CA LEU A 45 8.40 10.28 -9.76
C LEU A 45 7.26 9.79 -8.85
N LEU A 46 6.15 9.34 -9.41
CA LEU A 46 5.06 8.75 -8.63
C LEU A 46 5.48 7.45 -7.92
N ILE A 47 6.27 6.61 -8.59
CA ILE A 47 6.86 5.40 -7.98
C ILE A 47 7.86 5.78 -6.88
N LEU A 48 8.64 6.84 -7.08
CA LEU A 48 9.51 7.37 -6.03
C LEU A 48 8.70 7.83 -4.80
N VAL A 49 7.58 8.52 -5.02
CA VAL A 49 6.66 8.93 -3.94
C VAL A 49 6.10 7.72 -3.19
N LEU A 50 5.73 6.65 -3.89
CA LEU A 50 5.37 5.37 -3.27
C LEU A 50 6.52 4.83 -2.40
N GLY A 51 7.75 4.81 -2.93
CA GLY A 51 8.92 4.36 -2.17
C GLY A 51 9.19 5.18 -0.91
N ILE A 52 9.02 6.51 -0.99
CA ILE A 52 9.13 7.41 0.17
C ILE A 52 8.05 7.10 1.22
N GLY A 53 6.81 6.86 0.77
CA GLY A 53 5.71 6.40 1.61
C GLY A 53 6.09 5.15 2.40
N ALA A 54 6.60 4.13 1.69
CA ALA A 54 7.00 2.86 2.28
C ALA A 54 8.11 2.99 3.32
N VAL A 55 9.17 3.74 3.00
CA VAL A 55 10.25 3.99 3.96
C VAL A 55 9.72 4.76 5.16
N GLY A 56 8.89 5.77 4.95
CA GLY A 56 8.23 6.52 6.03
C GLY A 56 7.43 5.59 6.94
N ALA A 57 6.58 4.74 6.36
CA ALA A 57 5.79 3.76 7.09
C ALA A 57 6.66 2.82 7.93
N MET A 58 7.78 2.33 7.39
CA MET A 58 8.71 1.46 8.11
C MET A 58 9.34 2.16 9.34
N LEU A 59 9.73 3.43 9.20
CA LEU A 59 10.29 4.22 10.31
C LEU A 59 9.26 4.41 11.44
N PHE A 60 8.01 4.68 11.10
CA PHE A 60 6.94 4.84 12.10
C PHE A 60 6.47 3.51 12.68
N ALA A 61 6.47 2.43 11.89
CA ALA A 61 5.99 1.12 12.32
C ALA A 61 6.74 0.61 13.56
N GLY A 62 8.07 0.72 13.61
CA GLY A 62 8.85 0.28 14.78
C GLY A 62 8.43 0.97 16.07
N ARG A 63 8.22 2.30 16.01
CA ARG A 63 7.80 3.11 17.17
C ARG A 63 6.36 2.81 17.58
N LEU A 64 5.46 2.62 16.61
CA LEU A 64 4.07 2.24 16.87
C LEU A 64 3.95 0.83 17.46
N ILE A 65 4.76 -0.11 16.99
CA ILE A 65 4.80 -1.49 17.50
C ILE A 65 5.27 -1.49 18.95
N ALA A 66 6.29 -0.68 19.30
CA ALA A 66 6.76 -0.55 20.68
C ALA A 66 5.69 0.04 21.61
N ALA A 67 4.87 0.98 21.13
CA ALA A 67 3.84 1.65 21.92
C ALA A 67 2.51 0.86 22.02
N TYR A 68 2.05 0.24 20.93
CA TYR A 68 0.70 -0.34 20.81
C TYR A 68 0.69 -1.86 20.58
N GLY A 69 1.87 -2.48 20.47
CA GLY A 69 2.03 -3.90 20.19
C GLY A 69 1.87 -4.27 18.71
N SER A 70 2.59 -5.31 18.30
CA SER A 70 2.63 -5.76 16.90
C SER A 70 1.26 -6.10 16.31
N ARG A 71 0.41 -6.81 17.07
CA ARG A 71 -0.89 -7.29 16.56
C ARG A 71 -1.85 -6.17 16.19
N THR A 72 -1.91 -5.11 17.01
CA THR A 72 -2.81 -3.97 16.78
C THR A 72 -2.32 -3.18 15.57
N VAL A 73 -1.04 -2.82 15.55
CA VAL A 73 -0.44 -2.05 14.45
C VAL A 73 -0.59 -2.78 13.12
N LEU A 74 -0.29 -4.08 13.09
CA LEU A 74 -0.39 -4.91 11.90
C LEU A 74 -1.81 -4.94 11.33
N ARG A 75 -2.84 -5.08 12.18
CA ARG A 75 -4.25 -5.04 11.76
C ARG A 75 -4.66 -3.68 11.22
N THR A 76 -4.26 -2.61 11.91
CA THR A 76 -4.60 -1.23 11.51
C THR A 76 -3.99 -0.90 10.15
N PHE A 77 -2.71 -1.20 9.94
CA PHE A 77 -2.04 -0.97 8.66
C PHE A 77 -2.65 -1.81 7.55
N ALA A 78 -2.90 -3.10 7.80
CA ALA A 78 -3.51 -3.97 6.80
C ALA A 78 -4.89 -3.48 6.34
N LEU A 79 -5.72 -2.98 7.27
CA LEU A 79 -7.01 -2.38 6.92
C LEU A 79 -6.85 -1.04 6.20
N ALA A 80 -5.87 -0.22 6.61
CA ALA A 80 -5.58 1.07 5.99
C ALA A 80 -5.07 0.95 4.55
N THR A 81 -4.36 -0.13 4.19
CA THR A 81 -3.86 -0.36 2.83
C THR A 81 -4.96 -0.81 1.85
N VAL A 82 -6.08 -1.37 2.31
CA VAL A 82 -7.16 -1.81 1.39
C VAL A 82 -7.73 -0.69 0.49
N PRO A 83 -8.10 0.49 1.01
CA PRO A 83 -8.66 1.56 0.18
C PRO A 83 -7.63 2.27 -0.71
N THR A 84 -6.33 2.12 -0.49
CA THR A 84 -5.31 2.90 -1.22
C THR A 84 -5.27 2.56 -2.70
N LEU A 85 -5.45 1.29 -3.06
CA LEU A 85 -5.50 0.88 -4.47
C LEU A 85 -6.70 1.51 -5.21
N PRO A 86 -7.96 1.42 -4.72
CA PRO A 86 -9.07 2.19 -5.28
C PRO A 86 -8.80 3.70 -5.35
N LEU A 87 -8.18 4.29 -4.33
CA LEU A 87 -7.84 5.72 -4.31
C LEU A 87 -6.88 6.09 -5.44
N VAL A 88 -5.88 5.24 -5.73
CA VAL A 88 -4.97 5.44 -6.87
C VAL A 88 -5.73 5.30 -8.20
N VAL A 89 -6.52 4.23 -8.36
CA VAL A 89 -7.15 3.88 -9.64
C VAL A 89 -8.31 4.81 -10.03
N LEU A 90 -9.09 5.26 -9.06
CA LEU A 90 -10.30 6.08 -9.26
C LEU A 90 -10.02 7.58 -9.07
N SER A 91 -8.78 7.97 -8.82
CA SER A 91 -8.44 9.38 -8.64
C SER A 91 -8.73 10.19 -9.92
N PRO A 92 -9.42 11.34 -9.81
CA PRO A 92 -9.75 12.17 -10.96
C PRO A 92 -8.59 13.09 -11.39
N SER A 93 -7.54 13.23 -10.57
CA SER A 93 -6.44 14.16 -10.82
C SER A 93 -5.11 13.66 -10.27
N LEU A 94 -4.02 14.07 -10.92
CA LEU A 94 -2.65 13.72 -10.52
C LEU A 94 -2.31 14.17 -9.08
N TRP A 95 -2.88 15.29 -8.63
CA TRP A 95 -2.73 15.81 -7.28
C TRP A 95 -3.30 14.88 -6.20
N LEU A 96 -4.24 14.00 -6.56
CA LEU A 96 -4.79 12.97 -5.67
C LEU A 96 -4.05 11.63 -5.82
N VAL A 97 -3.52 11.32 -7.01
CA VAL A 97 -2.70 10.12 -7.25
C VAL A 97 -1.46 10.13 -6.35
N ALA A 98 -0.73 11.24 -6.30
CA ALA A 98 0.54 11.33 -5.56
C ALA A 98 0.40 11.00 -4.06
N PRO A 99 -0.50 11.64 -3.28
CA PRO A 99 -0.70 11.27 -1.87
C PRO A 99 -1.31 9.87 -1.72
N ALA A 100 -2.15 9.41 -2.65
CA ALA A 100 -2.66 8.04 -2.61
C ALA A 100 -1.55 7.00 -2.79
N MET A 101 -0.58 7.26 -3.67
CA MET A 101 0.60 6.41 -3.86
C MET A 101 1.54 6.46 -2.65
N ALA A 102 1.72 7.62 -2.03
CA ALA A 102 2.46 7.74 -0.77
C ALA A 102 1.80 6.96 0.38
N LEU A 103 0.46 6.91 0.44
CA LEU A 103 -0.27 6.13 1.43
C LEU A 103 -0.27 4.63 1.11
N MET A 104 -0.14 4.26 -0.17
CA MET A 104 -0.09 2.86 -0.59
C MET A 104 1.26 2.20 -0.29
N GLY A 105 2.36 2.97 -0.33
CA GLY A 105 3.70 2.52 0.04
C GLY A 105 3.85 2.35 1.53
#